data_AF-A0AAP9ZG68-F1
#
_entry.id   AF-A0AAP9ZG68-F1
#
_cell.length_a   1.000
_cell.length_b   1.000
_cell.length_c   1.000
_cell.angle_alpha   90.00
_cell.angle_beta   90.00
_cell.angle_gamma   90.00
#
_symmetry.space_group_name_H-M   'P 1'
#
loop_
_entity.id
_entity.type
_entity.pdbx_description
1 polymer ?
#
loop_
_entity_poly.entity_id
_entity_poly.type
_entity_poly.pdbx_seq_one_letter_code
_entity_poly.pdbx_strand_id
1 'polypeptide(L)'
;MQFGNILTSEGWRLGEIHWEDGRIRRIDGDPVDPDTNDHPRIIPGFIDLHVHGGGGADTMEGGTALATLARTHVRFGTTRLLATTMTAPDERIRQVLGDIAGYMEAQEPDAAMVLGVHLEGPYINPGKLGAQPAHARNGVIEEVDELCALAPIRLLTLAPELAGHYALIRHLSERGVRVQIGHTLGSYEEGVEAMAHGACGFTHLFNAMTGLHHRKPGMVGAALAHAQYAEVIPDLLHVHPGAIRAALRCIPNLYAVTDSTAAAGMPDGDYRLGEQTVTKCLGGVRLADGTLAGSTLTMDQALRNFTSLGLTLADASDRLSRFPADFLGIDDIGRLQEGALADLVILDPQLQLQAVYVEGRHICGNAQGAS
;
A
#
# COMPACT_ATOMS: atom_id res chain seq x y z
N MET A 1 8.77 0.36 26.34
CA MET A 1 7.78 -0.74 26.48
C MET A 1 6.39 -0.21 26.27
N GLN A 2 5.41 -1.09 26.05
CA GLN A 2 3.96 -0.81 26.12
C GLN A 2 3.23 -1.99 26.76
N PHE A 3 2.07 -1.72 27.36
CA PHE A 3 1.19 -2.74 27.93
C PHE A 3 -0.18 -2.72 27.23
N GLY A 4 -0.73 -3.89 26.91
CA GLY A 4 -2.06 -3.99 26.31
C GLY A 4 -2.38 -5.38 25.75
N ASN A 5 -3.45 -5.45 24.96
CA ASN A 5 -3.75 -6.61 24.12
C ASN A 5 -2.82 -6.57 22.90
N ILE A 6 -1.80 -7.41 22.85
CA ILE A 6 -0.76 -7.44 21.82
C ILE A 6 -1.11 -8.52 20.79
N LEU A 7 -1.25 -8.13 19.53
CA LEU A 7 -1.42 -9.07 18.41
C LEU A 7 -0.06 -9.58 17.95
N THR A 8 0.33 -10.76 18.44
CA THR A 8 1.55 -11.46 18.00
C THR A 8 1.29 -12.34 16.78
N SER A 9 2.34 -12.88 16.18
CA SER A 9 2.23 -13.90 15.11
C SER A 9 1.55 -15.20 15.57
N GLU A 10 1.48 -15.45 16.88
CA GLU A 10 0.83 -16.62 17.49
C GLU A 10 -0.59 -16.32 18.01
N GLY A 11 -1.05 -15.06 17.92
CA GLY A 11 -2.35 -14.61 18.41
C GLY A 11 -2.28 -13.52 19.47
N TRP A 12 -3.42 -13.24 20.10
CA TRP A 12 -3.57 -12.16 21.09
C TRP A 12 -3.02 -12.57 22.46
N ARG A 13 -2.22 -11.68 23.07
CA ARG A 13 -1.71 -11.81 24.44
C ARG A 13 -1.96 -10.52 25.22
N LEU A 14 -2.41 -10.62 26.47
CA LEU A 14 -2.48 -9.47 27.37
C LEU A 14 -1.19 -9.40 28.19
N GLY A 15 -0.40 -8.34 28.00
CA GLY A 15 0.87 -8.20 28.70
C GLY A 15 1.72 -7.04 28.18
N GLU A 16 3.04 -7.23 28.18
CA GLU A 16 4.01 -6.19 27.88
C GLU A 16 4.84 -6.53 26.64
N ILE A 17 5.05 -5.52 25.78
CA ILE A 17 6.01 -5.57 24.67
C ILE A 17 7.21 -4.67 24.96
N HIS A 18 8.40 -5.25 24.89
CA HIS A 18 9.67 -4.59 25.16
C HIS A 18 10.53 -4.54 23.90
N TRP A 19 11.17 -3.39 23.67
CA TRP A 19 12.07 -3.19 22.54
C TRP A 19 13.32 -2.42 22.97
N GLU A 20 14.40 -2.63 22.23
CA GLU A 20 15.69 -1.99 22.41
C GLU A 20 16.33 -1.84 21.03
N ASP A 21 16.98 -0.71 20.77
CA ASP A 21 17.57 -0.37 19.46
C ASP A 21 16.59 -0.57 18.29
N GLY A 22 15.34 -0.18 18.52
CA GLY A 22 14.25 -0.26 17.55
C GLY A 22 13.75 -1.66 17.22
N ARG A 23 14.23 -2.70 17.90
CA ARG A 23 13.79 -4.09 17.72
C ARG A 23 13.09 -4.64 18.95
N ILE A 24 12.04 -5.42 18.72
CA ILE A 24 11.32 -6.14 19.76
C ILE A 24 12.26 -7.18 20.37
N ARG A 25 12.46 -7.10 21.68
CA ARG A 25 13.32 -8.02 22.43
C ARG A 25 12.54 -9.10 23.17
N ARG A 26 11.33 -8.76 23.62
CA ARG A 26 10.50 -9.67 24.42
C ARG A 26 9.04 -9.28 24.33
N ILE A 27 8.17 -10.29 24.29
CA ILE A 27 6.72 -10.13 24.45
C ILE A 27 6.27 -11.07 25.58
N ASP A 28 5.82 -10.48 26.69
CA ASP A 28 5.29 -11.21 27.84
C ASP A 28 3.75 -11.14 27.84
N GLY A 29 3.10 -12.07 28.55
CA GLY A 29 1.66 -12.04 28.76
C GLY A 29 0.96 -13.36 28.50
N ASP A 30 -0.31 -13.44 28.87
CA ASP A 30 -1.13 -14.64 28.73
C ASP A 30 -2.05 -14.53 27.49
N PRO A 31 -2.39 -15.64 26.81
CA PRO A 31 -3.38 -15.64 25.75
C PRO A 31 -4.70 -14.99 26.21
N VAL A 32 -5.27 -14.12 25.37
CA VAL A 32 -6.45 -13.33 25.72
C VAL A 32 -7.40 -13.22 24.53
N ASP A 33 -8.70 -13.05 24.79
CA ASP A 33 -9.62 -12.47 23.82
C ASP A 33 -9.62 -10.93 24.04
N PRO A 34 -9.15 -10.13 23.07
CA PRO A 34 -9.05 -8.68 23.25
C PRO A 34 -10.41 -7.99 23.44
N ASP A 35 -11.52 -8.67 23.14
CA ASP A 35 -12.86 -8.10 23.30
C ASP A 35 -13.45 -8.35 24.70
N THR A 36 -12.76 -9.08 25.58
CA THR A 36 -13.21 -9.32 26.97
C THR A 36 -12.69 -8.29 27.98
N ASN A 37 -11.96 -7.26 27.54
CA ASN A 37 -11.39 -6.23 28.39
C ASN A 37 -11.22 -4.90 27.62
N ASP A 38 -10.90 -3.83 28.35
CA ASP A 38 -10.78 -2.47 27.78
C ASP A 38 -9.32 -2.01 27.58
N HIS A 39 -8.34 -2.92 27.70
CA HIS A 39 -6.95 -2.57 27.45
C HIS A 39 -6.72 -2.21 25.97
N PRO A 40 -5.78 -1.28 25.68
CA PRO A 40 -5.50 -0.88 24.30
C PRO A 40 -5.06 -2.08 23.46
N ARG A 41 -5.38 -2.04 22.18
CA ARG A 41 -4.94 -3.04 21.19
C ARG A 41 -3.65 -2.56 20.55
N ILE A 42 -2.60 -3.36 20.68
CA ILE A 42 -1.29 -3.11 20.09
C ILE A 42 -1.15 -4.07 18.91
N ILE A 43 -1.14 -3.51 17.71
CA ILE A 43 -1.04 -4.26 16.45
C ILE A 43 0.21 -3.82 15.67
N PRO A 44 0.69 -4.63 14.70
CA PRO A 44 1.77 -4.21 13.82
C PRO A 44 1.48 -2.88 13.13
N GLY A 45 2.52 -2.08 12.95
CA GLY A 45 2.46 -0.86 12.14
C GLY A 45 1.99 -1.15 10.72
N PHE A 46 1.17 -0.25 10.16
CA PHE A 46 0.65 -0.45 8.81
C PHE A 46 1.73 -0.23 7.75
N ILE A 47 1.60 -0.94 6.64
CA ILE A 47 2.48 -0.89 5.48
C ILE A 47 1.61 -0.64 4.24
N ASP A 48 1.86 0.47 3.56
CA ASP A 48 1.11 0.86 2.37
C ASP A 48 1.99 0.81 1.12
N LEU A 49 1.64 -0.05 0.17
CA LEU A 49 2.47 -0.29 -1.02
C LEU A 49 2.10 0.59 -2.21
N HIS A 50 1.05 1.41 -2.09
CA HIS A 50 0.57 2.24 -3.19
C HIS A 50 0.11 3.61 -2.67
N VAL A 51 1.01 4.60 -2.69
CA VAL A 51 0.81 5.96 -2.14
C VAL A 51 1.32 7.01 -3.13
N HIS A 52 0.41 7.71 -3.81
CA HIS A 52 0.80 8.84 -4.66
C HIS A 52 1.06 10.11 -3.87
N GLY A 53 0.36 10.35 -2.78
CA GLY A 53 0.51 11.58 -1.99
C GLY A 53 -0.18 11.56 -0.63
N GLY A 54 -0.11 12.69 0.06
CA GLY A 54 -0.76 12.96 1.34
C GLY A 54 -0.37 14.32 1.92
N GLY A 55 -1.25 14.92 2.71
CA GLY A 55 -0.95 16.18 3.41
C GLY A 55 -0.80 17.39 2.49
N GLY A 56 -1.42 17.36 1.32
CA GLY A 56 -1.30 18.39 0.29
C GLY A 56 -0.08 18.22 -0.62
N ALA A 57 0.71 17.17 -0.43
CA ALA A 57 1.91 16.88 -1.21
C ALA A 57 1.74 15.61 -2.08
N ASP A 58 2.40 15.60 -3.23
CA ASP A 58 2.40 14.51 -4.21
C ASP A 58 3.82 13.99 -4.42
N THR A 59 4.00 12.68 -4.54
CA THR A 59 5.29 12.02 -4.79
C THR A 59 5.96 12.60 -6.03
N MET A 60 5.18 12.84 -7.08
CA MET A 60 5.62 13.45 -8.33
C MET A 60 6.03 14.90 -8.20
N GLU A 61 5.93 15.56 -7.04
CA GLU A 61 6.56 16.88 -6.78
C GLU A 61 8.05 16.74 -6.42
N GLY A 62 8.44 15.63 -5.77
CA GLY A 62 9.81 15.38 -5.32
C GLY A 62 10.25 16.21 -4.11
N GLY A 63 11.51 16.07 -3.72
CA GLY A 63 12.13 16.84 -2.64
C GLY A 63 11.36 16.82 -1.32
N THR A 64 10.97 17.99 -0.80
CA THR A 64 10.31 18.13 0.50
C THR A 64 8.88 17.57 0.54
N ALA A 65 8.26 17.31 -0.61
CA ALA A 65 6.94 16.70 -0.70
C ALA A 65 6.91 15.30 -0.06
N LEU A 66 8.01 14.54 -0.20
CA LEU A 66 8.18 13.21 0.37
C LEU A 66 8.15 13.24 1.91
N ALA A 67 8.76 14.25 2.52
CA ALA A 67 8.69 14.43 3.97
C ALA A 67 7.28 14.75 4.44
N THR A 68 6.57 15.61 3.71
CA THR A 68 5.18 15.99 4.02
C THR A 68 4.26 14.77 3.97
N LEU A 69 4.28 14.01 2.87
CA LEU A 69 3.39 12.85 2.74
C LEU A 69 3.72 11.78 3.78
N ALA A 70 5.00 11.50 4.05
CA ALA A 70 5.40 10.48 5.03
C ALA A 70 5.03 10.88 6.46
N ARG A 71 5.15 12.16 6.83
CA ARG A 71 4.67 12.70 8.11
C ARG A 71 3.15 12.69 8.23
N THR A 72 2.43 12.84 7.12
CA THR A 72 0.97 12.74 7.15
C THR A 72 0.54 11.29 7.35
N HIS A 73 1.09 10.36 6.59
CA HIS A 73 0.71 8.95 6.62
C HIS A 73 0.98 8.26 7.95
N VAL A 74 2.11 8.58 8.61
CA VAL A 74 2.41 8.02 9.94
C VAL A 74 1.39 8.42 11.01
N ARG A 75 0.74 9.59 10.87
CA ARG A 75 -0.33 10.02 11.79
C ARG A 75 -1.59 9.18 11.68
N PHE A 76 -1.73 8.40 10.61
CA PHE A 76 -2.81 7.45 10.38
C PHE A 76 -2.35 5.99 10.49
N GLY A 77 -1.21 5.76 11.15
CA GLY A 77 -0.71 4.43 11.49
C GLY A 77 0.18 3.78 10.44
N THR A 78 0.38 4.42 9.27
CA THR A 78 1.30 3.93 8.24
C THR A 78 2.73 4.14 8.69
N THR A 79 3.36 3.08 9.19
CA THR A 79 4.76 3.12 9.62
C THR A 79 5.74 3.00 8.48
N ARG A 80 5.33 2.34 7.39
CA ARG A 80 6.15 2.15 6.19
C ARG A 80 5.32 2.29 4.93
N LEU A 81 5.92 2.80 3.86
CA LEU A 81 5.25 2.93 2.57
C LEU A 81 6.18 2.80 1.38
N LEU A 82 5.61 2.53 0.20
CA LEU A 82 6.26 2.80 -1.08
C LEU A 82 5.80 4.15 -1.62
N ALA A 83 6.73 4.99 -2.05
CA ALA A 83 6.39 6.21 -2.76
C ALA A 83 6.00 5.84 -4.19
N THR A 84 4.77 6.14 -4.60
CA THR A 84 4.23 5.71 -5.89
C THR A 84 4.27 6.82 -6.91
N THR A 85 4.92 6.56 -8.04
CA THR A 85 4.95 7.48 -9.18
C THR A 85 3.65 7.46 -9.96
N MET A 86 3.44 8.48 -10.78
CA MET A 86 2.44 8.48 -11.85
C MET A 86 3.15 8.34 -13.21
N THR A 87 2.39 7.96 -14.23
CA THR A 87 2.79 8.04 -15.63
C THR A 87 3.20 9.48 -15.99
N ALA A 88 4.42 9.66 -16.49
CA ALA A 88 4.99 10.97 -16.81
C ALA A 88 6.07 10.85 -17.91
N PRO A 89 6.54 11.98 -18.48
CA PRO A 89 7.72 12.00 -19.33
C PRO A 89 8.93 11.39 -18.61
N ASP A 90 9.81 10.73 -19.37
CA ASP A 90 10.99 10.02 -18.83
C ASP A 90 11.87 10.89 -17.92
N GLU A 91 12.16 12.12 -18.34
CA GLU A 91 12.93 13.09 -17.54
C GLU A 91 12.31 13.33 -16.16
N ARG A 92 10.97 13.43 -16.08
CA ARG A 92 10.27 13.66 -14.81
C ARG A 92 10.34 12.42 -13.91
N ILE A 93 10.20 11.23 -14.48
CA ILE A 93 10.34 9.96 -13.74
C ILE A 93 11.77 9.86 -13.18
N ARG A 94 12.80 10.08 -13.98
CA ARG A 94 14.19 10.01 -13.51
C ARG A 94 14.48 11.01 -12.39
N GLN A 95 13.96 12.24 -12.53
CA GLN A 95 14.11 13.25 -11.49
C GLN A 95 13.47 12.81 -10.17
N VAL A 96 12.20 12.36 -10.19
CA VAL A 96 11.51 11.97 -8.95
C VAL A 96 12.14 10.73 -8.32
N LEU A 97 12.63 9.78 -9.12
CA LEU A 97 13.37 8.62 -8.59
C LEU A 97 14.64 9.07 -7.84
N GLY A 98 15.41 10.00 -8.42
CA GLY A 98 16.58 10.57 -7.75
C GLY A 98 16.23 11.28 -6.44
N ASP A 99 15.14 12.05 -6.42
CA ASP A 99 14.65 12.71 -5.20
C ASP A 99 14.21 11.71 -4.12
N ILE A 100 13.54 10.61 -4.51
CA ILE A 100 13.15 9.54 -3.58
C ILE A 100 14.38 8.84 -3.00
N ALA A 101 15.38 8.54 -3.84
CA ALA A 101 16.63 7.94 -3.37
C ALA A 101 17.34 8.85 -2.35
N GLY A 102 17.47 10.14 -2.65
CA GLY A 102 18.07 11.11 -1.74
C GLY A 102 17.27 11.27 -0.44
N TYR A 103 15.93 11.23 -0.50
CA TYR A 103 15.08 11.26 0.68
C TYR A 103 15.29 10.04 1.60
N MET A 104 15.38 8.85 1.01
CA MET A 104 15.59 7.61 1.77
C MET A 104 16.92 7.60 2.53
N GLU A 105 17.96 8.27 1.99
CA GLU A 105 19.26 8.42 2.67
C GLU A 105 19.20 9.40 3.86
N ALA A 106 18.31 10.39 3.82
CA ALA A 106 18.25 11.46 4.81
C ALA A 106 17.62 11.05 6.17
N GLN A 107 16.87 9.95 6.21
CA GLN A 107 16.20 9.42 7.42
C GLN A 107 15.41 10.48 8.21
N GLU A 108 14.36 11.03 7.59
CA GLU A 108 13.56 12.10 8.20
C GLU A 108 12.92 11.69 9.54
N PRO A 109 13.00 12.54 10.56
CA PRO A 109 12.31 12.30 11.82
C PRO A 109 10.80 12.49 11.68
N ASP A 110 10.07 11.81 12.57
CA ASP A 110 8.62 11.91 12.74
C ASP A 110 7.80 11.54 11.49
N ALA A 111 8.35 10.67 10.65
CA ALA A 111 7.78 10.25 9.37
C ALA A 111 7.68 8.73 9.25
N ALA A 112 6.82 8.26 8.34
CA ALA A 112 6.83 6.87 7.89
C ALA A 112 8.13 6.56 7.14
N MET A 113 8.61 5.32 7.22
CA MET A 113 9.77 4.88 6.45
C MET A 113 9.39 4.59 5.00
N VAL A 114 10.04 5.26 4.06
CA VAL A 114 9.92 4.94 2.62
C VAL A 114 10.80 3.74 2.29
N LEU A 115 10.18 2.63 1.90
CA LEU A 115 10.85 1.36 1.59
C LEU A 115 11.45 1.30 0.18
N GLY A 116 11.08 2.27 -0.65
CA GLY A 116 11.46 2.38 -2.04
C GLY A 116 10.31 2.91 -2.88
N VAL A 117 10.34 2.54 -4.15
CA VAL A 117 9.41 3.05 -5.15
C VAL A 117 8.45 1.95 -5.59
N HIS A 118 7.18 2.34 -5.71
CA HIS A 118 6.23 1.67 -6.60
C HIS A 118 6.16 2.47 -7.90
N LEU A 119 6.66 1.87 -8.98
CA LEU A 119 6.60 2.47 -10.31
C LEU A 119 5.25 2.12 -10.95
N GLU A 120 4.24 2.98 -10.75
CA GLU A 120 2.94 2.82 -11.41
C GLU A 120 2.89 3.62 -12.73
N GLY A 121 2.86 2.88 -13.85
CA GLY A 121 3.14 3.46 -15.16
C GLY A 121 4.64 3.76 -15.35
N PRO A 122 5.09 4.15 -16.56
CA PRO A 122 4.29 4.45 -17.74
C PRO A 122 4.01 3.21 -18.61
N TYR A 123 4.39 2.01 -18.16
CA TYR A 123 4.32 0.75 -18.91
C TYR A 123 2.92 0.11 -18.90
N ILE A 124 1.91 0.93 -19.15
CA ILE A 124 0.49 0.61 -19.01
C ILE A 124 -0.28 0.87 -20.30
N ASN A 125 -1.51 0.36 -20.42
CA ASN A 125 -2.28 0.48 -21.66
C ASN A 125 -2.88 1.89 -21.81
N PRO A 126 -2.61 2.62 -22.92
CA PRO A 126 -3.17 3.96 -23.15
C PRO A 126 -4.71 3.96 -23.30
N GLY A 127 -5.32 2.82 -23.60
CA GLY A 127 -6.77 2.64 -23.61
C GLY A 127 -7.38 2.40 -22.22
N LYS A 128 -6.56 2.37 -21.16
CA LYS A 128 -6.99 2.09 -19.78
C LYS A 128 -6.22 2.92 -18.73
N LEU A 129 -6.03 4.20 -19.03
CA LEU A 129 -5.27 5.12 -18.16
C LEU A 129 -5.93 5.38 -16.80
N GLY A 130 -7.27 5.45 -16.73
CA GLY A 130 -7.92 5.94 -15.51
C GLY A 130 -7.46 7.37 -15.23
N ALA A 131 -6.85 7.59 -14.06
CA ALA A 131 -6.27 8.88 -13.67
C ALA A 131 -4.80 9.08 -14.09
N GLN A 132 -4.21 8.11 -14.79
CA GLN A 132 -2.83 8.22 -15.27
C GLN A 132 -2.72 9.28 -16.38
N PRO A 133 -1.74 10.20 -16.35
CA PRO A 133 -1.46 11.09 -17.48
C PRO A 133 -1.18 10.32 -18.78
N ALA A 134 -1.42 10.95 -19.93
CA ALA A 134 -1.32 10.32 -21.25
C ALA A 134 0.13 10.17 -21.76
N HIS A 135 1.04 9.69 -20.91
CA HIS A 135 2.44 9.39 -21.23
C HIS A 135 2.76 7.89 -21.25
N ALA A 136 1.71 7.05 -21.35
CA ALA A 136 1.86 5.61 -21.44
C ALA A 136 2.70 5.20 -22.66
N ARG A 137 3.63 4.27 -22.45
CA ARG A 137 4.55 3.75 -23.47
C ARG A 137 4.90 2.29 -23.18
N ASN A 138 5.39 1.57 -24.17
CA ASN A 138 5.87 0.21 -23.94
C ASN A 138 7.16 0.25 -23.12
N GLY A 139 7.28 -0.68 -22.17
CA GLY A 139 8.49 -0.89 -21.40
C GLY A 139 9.54 -1.63 -22.20
N VAL A 140 10.78 -1.17 -22.06
CA VAL A 140 11.97 -1.76 -22.65
C VAL A 140 12.94 -2.09 -21.52
N ILE A 141 13.52 -3.29 -21.53
CA ILE A 141 14.34 -3.81 -20.42
C ILE A 141 15.46 -2.83 -20.05
N GLU A 142 16.17 -2.32 -21.05
CA GLU A 142 17.28 -1.39 -20.85
C GLU A 142 16.83 -0.09 -20.15
N GLU A 143 15.67 0.46 -20.54
CA GLU A 143 15.11 1.66 -19.90
C GLU A 143 14.75 1.39 -18.43
N VAL A 144 14.06 0.28 -18.16
CA VAL A 144 13.64 -0.06 -16.79
C VAL A 144 14.85 -0.36 -15.89
N ASP A 145 15.90 -0.93 -16.46
CA ASP A 145 17.16 -1.19 -15.76
C ASP A 145 17.86 0.10 -15.34
N GLU A 146 17.86 1.11 -16.20
CA GLU A 146 18.36 2.45 -15.87
C GLU A 146 17.52 3.10 -14.75
N LEU A 147 16.19 2.97 -14.77
CA LEU A 147 15.33 3.48 -13.70
C LEU A 147 15.59 2.76 -12.37
N CYS A 148 15.74 1.43 -12.39
CA CYS A 148 16.09 0.63 -11.21
C CYS A 148 17.47 1.01 -10.63
N ALA A 149 18.35 1.62 -11.41
CA ALA A 149 19.66 2.08 -10.94
C ALA A 149 19.59 3.45 -10.24
N LEU A 150 18.52 4.23 -10.46
CA LEU A 150 18.34 5.55 -9.83
C LEU A 150 17.73 5.45 -8.42
N ALA A 151 16.84 4.50 -8.21
CA ALA A 151 16.15 4.30 -6.93
C ALA A 151 15.77 2.83 -6.73
N PRO A 152 15.58 2.37 -5.48
CA PRO A 152 15.12 1.02 -5.21
C PRO A 152 13.63 0.84 -5.59
N ILE A 153 13.39 0.49 -6.86
CA ILE A 153 12.07 0.10 -7.34
C ILE A 153 11.75 -1.28 -6.76
N ARG A 154 10.77 -1.33 -5.85
CA ARG A 154 10.33 -2.56 -5.16
C ARG A 154 9.15 -3.21 -5.86
N LEU A 155 8.28 -2.40 -6.44
CA LEU A 155 7.05 -2.79 -7.10
C LEU A 155 6.92 -2.04 -8.42
N LEU A 156 6.48 -2.71 -9.47
CA LEU A 156 6.18 -2.12 -10.76
C LEU A 156 4.81 -2.60 -11.25
N THR A 157 3.96 -1.66 -11.68
CA THR A 157 2.67 -1.95 -12.32
C THR A 157 2.80 -1.83 -13.83
N LEU A 158 2.37 -2.87 -14.55
CA LEU A 158 2.35 -2.86 -16.01
C LEU A 158 1.11 -3.53 -16.61
N ALA A 159 0.86 -3.25 -17.88
CA ALA A 159 -0.15 -3.92 -18.69
C ALA A 159 0.48 -5.08 -19.48
N PRO A 160 0.15 -6.35 -19.20
CA PRO A 160 0.86 -7.50 -19.75
C PRO A 160 0.66 -7.72 -21.27
N GLU A 161 -0.45 -7.23 -21.82
CA GLU A 161 -0.80 -7.37 -23.25
C GLU A 161 0.06 -6.51 -24.19
N LEU A 162 0.87 -5.59 -23.65
CA LEU A 162 1.74 -4.75 -24.44
C LEU A 162 2.97 -5.52 -24.94
N ALA A 163 3.42 -5.19 -26.15
CA ALA A 163 4.50 -5.90 -26.80
C ALA A 163 5.80 -5.86 -25.97
N GLY A 164 6.38 -7.03 -25.72
CA GLY A 164 7.63 -7.19 -24.95
C GLY A 164 7.42 -7.35 -23.44
N HIS A 165 6.22 -7.11 -22.91
CA HIS A 165 6.04 -7.07 -21.45
C HIS A 165 6.19 -8.43 -20.77
N TYR A 166 5.89 -9.56 -21.41
CA TYR A 166 6.19 -10.87 -20.82
C TYR A 166 7.70 -11.09 -20.55
N ALA A 167 8.56 -10.63 -21.45
CA ALA A 167 10.00 -10.68 -21.25
C ALA A 167 10.44 -9.74 -20.13
N LEU A 168 9.84 -8.54 -20.08
CA LEU A 168 10.09 -7.56 -19.02
C LEU A 168 9.63 -8.08 -17.64
N ILE A 169 8.46 -8.72 -17.54
CA ILE A 169 7.95 -9.33 -16.31
C ILE A 169 8.96 -10.37 -15.79
N ARG A 170 9.42 -11.28 -16.66
CA ARG A 170 10.40 -12.30 -16.28
C ARG A 170 11.69 -11.67 -15.77
N HIS A 171 12.23 -10.72 -16.53
CA HIS A 171 13.45 -10.01 -16.18
C HIS A 171 13.36 -9.30 -14.82
N LEU A 172 12.28 -8.57 -14.56
CA LEU A 172 12.05 -7.87 -13.29
C LEU A 172 11.87 -8.84 -12.11
N SER A 173 11.12 -9.92 -12.32
CA SER A 173 10.89 -10.96 -11.31
C SER A 173 12.20 -11.64 -10.90
N GLU A 174 13.06 -12.00 -11.87
CA GLU A 174 14.39 -12.58 -11.63
C GLU A 174 15.33 -11.63 -10.87
N ARG A 175 15.12 -10.31 -11.02
CA ARG A 175 15.84 -9.26 -10.26
C ARG A 175 15.26 -9.02 -8.86
N GLY A 176 14.16 -9.67 -8.50
CA GLY A 176 13.48 -9.49 -7.22
C GLY A 176 12.56 -8.27 -7.14
N VAL A 177 12.27 -7.61 -8.27
CA VAL A 177 11.23 -6.57 -8.33
C VAL A 177 9.86 -7.26 -8.38
N ARG A 178 8.94 -6.84 -7.51
CA ARG A 178 7.55 -7.33 -7.56
C ARG A 178 6.85 -6.73 -8.76
N VAL A 179 6.23 -7.56 -9.59
CA VAL A 179 5.48 -7.09 -10.76
C VAL A 179 4.00 -7.35 -10.54
N GLN A 180 3.20 -6.29 -10.63
CA GLN A 180 1.75 -6.36 -10.61
C GLN A 180 1.15 -6.01 -11.96
N ILE A 181 -0.01 -6.62 -12.24
CA ILE A 181 -0.81 -6.37 -13.43
C ILE A 181 -1.84 -5.28 -13.14
N GLY A 182 -1.85 -4.20 -13.93
CA GLY A 182 -2.77 -3.08 -13.76
C GLY A 182 -2.88 -2.21 -15.02
N HIS A 183 -3.87 -1.31 -15.05
CA HIS A 183 -4.09 -0.37 -16.17
C HIS A 183 -4.07 -1.06 -17.55
N THR A 184 -4.88 -2.10 -17.68
CA THR A 184 -4.78 -3.10 -18.75
C THR A 184 -6.13 -3.37 -19.42
N LEU A 185 -6.11 -3.56 -20.73
CA LEU A 185 -7.21 -4.12 -21.53
C LEU A 185 -7.06 -5.64 -21.75
N GLY A 186 -6.09 -6.27 -21.09
CA GLY A 186 -5.74 -7.67 -21.24
C GLY A 186 -6.90 -8.61 -20.94
N SER A 187 -6.86 -9.75 -21.60
CA SER A 187 -7.75 -10.89 -21.44
C SER A 187 -7.39 -11.72 -20.20
N TYR A 188 -8.24 -12.71 -19.91
CA TYR A 188 -7.97 -13.68 -18.86
C TYR A 188 -6.69 -14.48 -19.16
N GLU A 189 -6.54 -14.92 -20.41
CA GLU A 189 -5.43 -15.72 -20.89
C GLU A 189 -4.10 -14.97 -20.78
N GLU A 190 -4.09 -13.68 -21.13
CA GLU A 190 -2.90 -12.83 -20.99
C GLU A 190 -2.52 -12.60 -19.51
N GLY A 191 -3.51 -12.50 -18.62
CA GLY A 191 -3.25 -12.44 -17.18
C GLY A 191 -2.63 -13.72 -16.63
N VAL A 192 -3.14 -14.88 -17.04
CA VAL A 192 -2.57 -16.20 -16.67
C VAL A 192 -1.14 -16.34 -17.21
N GLU A 193 -0.91 -15.95 -18.46
CA GLU A 193 0.41 -16.02 -19.08
C GLU A 193 1.42 -15.08 -18.39
N ALA A 194 0.99 -13.88 -17.99
CA ALA A 194 1.80 -12.94 -17.22
C ALA A 194 2.24 -13.53 -15.87
N MET A 195 1.34 -14.22 -15.16
CA MET A 195 1.68 -14.91 -13.91
C MET A 195 2.68 -16.05 -14.15
N ALA A 196 2.53 -16.80 -15.25
CA ALA A 196 3.52 -17.81 -15.65
C ALA A 196 4.91 -17.23 -15.98
N HIS A 197 4.97 -15.93 -16.30
CA HIS A 197 6.21 -15.19 -16.52
C HIS A 197 6.76 -14.50 -15.27
N GLY A 198 6.09 -14.60 -14.12
CA GLY A 198 6.58 -14.06 -12.84
C GLY A 198 5.83 -12.85 -12.31
N ALA A 199 4.74 -12.41 -12.98
CA ALA A 199 3.83 -11.44 -12.38
C ALA A 199 3.18 -12.06 -11.14
N CYS A 200 3.12 -11.31 -10.06
CA CYS A 200 2.89 -11.85 -8.72
C CYS A 200 1.76 -11.16 -7.96
N GLY A 201 1.08 -10.20 -8.59
CA GLY A 201 -0.13 -9.59 -8.06
C GLY A 201 -0.89 -8.74 -9.07
N PHE A 202 -1.93 -8.08 -8.59
CA PHE A 202 -2.80 -7.20 -9.37
C PHE A 202 -2.92 -5.87 -8.64
N THR A 203 -2.69 -4.77 -9.37
CA THR A 203 -2.81 -3.40 -8.86
C THR A 203 -4.28 -3.02 -8.73
N HIS A 204 -4.62 -2.35 -7.63
CA HIS A 204 -5.95 -1.88 -7.19
C HIS A 204 -7.12 -2.69 -7.78
N LEU A 205 -7.18 -3.99 -7.45
CA LEU A 205 -8.10 -4.97 -8.04
C LEU A 205 -9.49 -4.40 -8.33
N PHE A 206 -10.01 -4.72 -9.52
CA PHE A 206 -11.22 -4.17 -10.16
C PHE A 206 -11.04 -2.84 -10.90
N ASN A 207 -10.16 -1.96 -10.45
CA ASN A 207 -9.96 -0.64 -11.03
C ASN A 207 -9.03 -0.72 -12.24
N ALA A 208 -9.27 0.14 -13.25
CA ALA A 208 -8.47 0.23 -14.47
C ALA A 208 -8.09 -1.13 -15.13
N MET A 209 -8.97 -2.13 -15.09
CA MET A 209 -8.76 -3.43 -15.72
C MET A 209 -10.02 -3.96 -16.43
N THR A 210 -9.92 -5.06 -17.17
CA THR A 210 -11.08 -5.73 -17.76
C THR A 210 -11.86 -6.50 -16.70
N GLY A 211 -13.18 -6.29 -16.69
CA GLY A 211 -14.08 -6.86 -15.69
C GLY A 211 -14.39 -8.34 -15.90
N LEU A 212 -15.05 -8.94 -14.92
CA LEU A 212 -15.50 -10.33 -14.95
C LEU A 212 -16.79 -10.50 -15.75
N HIS A 213 -16.73 -11.29 -16.83
CA HIS A 213 -17.90 -11.81 -17.53
C HIS A 213 -17.76 -13.34 -17.71
N HIS A 214 -18.82 -14.12 -17.51
CA HIS A 214 -18.76 -15.60 -17.48
C HIS A 214 -18.21 -16.26 -18.75
N ARG A 215 -18.30 -15.59 -19.91
CA ARG A 215 -17.72 -16.05 -21.18
C ARG A 215 -16.38 -15.40 -21.55
N LYS A 216 -16.02 -14.30 -20.88
CA LYS A 216 -14.82 -13.51 -21.14
C LYS A 216 -14.36 -12.95 -19.78
N PRO A 217 -13.68 -13.77 -18.97
CA PRO A 217 -13.49 -13.43 -17.55
C PRO A 217 -12.60 -12.21 -17.29
N GLY A 218 -11.80 -11.79 -18.29
CA GLY A 218 -10.92 -10.63 -18.17
C GLY A 218 -9.89 -10.77 -17.06
N MET A 219 -9.28 -9.66 -16.71
CA MET A 219 -8.20 -9.58 -15.72
C MET A 219 -8.73 -9.79 -14.30
N VAL A 220 -9.94 -9.28 -14.00
CA VAL A 220 -10.61 -9.58 -12.73
C VAL A 220 -10.84 -11.09 -12.58
N GLY A 221 -11.27 -11.78 -13.64
CA GLY A 221 -11.42 -13.22 -13.62
C GLY A 221 -10.10 -13.97 -13.42
N ALA A 222 -9.00 -13.48 -14.02
CA ALA A 222 -7.68 -14.08 -13.82
C ALA A 222 -7.22 -13.93 -12.37
N ALA A 223 -7.39 -12.73 -11.80
CA ALA A 223 -7.06 -12.46 -10.41
C ALA A 223 -7.84 -13.34 -9.43
N LEU A 224 -9.17 -13.35 -9.55
CA LEU A 224 -10.03 -14.13 -8.63
C LEU A 224 -9.84 -15.65 -8.76
N ALA A 225 -9.38 -16.14 -9.91
CA ALA A 225 -9.18 -17.56 -10.12
C ALA A 225 -7.79 -18.05 -9.66
N HIS A 226 -6.75 -17.21 -9.74
CA HIS A 226 -5.36 -17.68 -9.63
C HIS A 226 -4.44 -16.86 -8.72
N ALA A 227 -4.81 -15.62 -8.37
CA ALA A 227 -3.91 -14.75 -7.63
C ALA A 227 -3.69 -15.25 -6.19
N GLN A 228 -2.43 -15.27 -5.77
CA GLN A 228 -2.08 -15.42 -4.35
C GLN A 228 -2.14 -14.07 -3.63
N TYR A 229 -1.70 -13.00 -4.30
CA TYR A 229 -1.70 -11.64 -3.81
C TYR A 229 -2.43 -10.73 -4.80
N ALA A 230 -3.14 -9.74 -4.27
CA ALA A 230 -3.63 -8.59 -5.01
C ALA A 230 -3.83 -7.46 -4.00
N GLU A 231 -3.68 -6.23 -4.45
CA GLU A 231 -4.07 -5.10 -3.62
C GLU A 231 -5.51 -4.69 -3.90
N VAL A 232 -6.17 -4.11 -2.90
CA VAL A 232 -7.51 -3.53 -3.00
C VAL A 232 -7.53 -2.20 -2.27
N ILE A 233 -8.35 -1.26 -2.74
CA ILE A 233 -8.64 0.01 -2.06
C ILE A 233 -9.94 -0.17 -1.27
N PRO A 234 -9.90 -0.43 0.05
CA PRO A 234 -11.10 -0.71 0.83
C PRO A 234 -11.76 0.58 1.35
N ASP A 235 -11.86 1.63 0.54
CA ASP A 235 -12.56 2.88 0.92
C ASP A 235 -14.09 2.80 0.78
N LEU A 236 -14.58 1.67 0.26
CA LEU A 236 -15.98 1.38 -0.04
C LEU A 236 -16.60 2.28 -1.13
N LEU A 237 -15.76 3.05 -1.84
CA LEU A 237 -16.13 3.89 -2.98
C LEU A 237 -15.57 3.32 -4.29
N HIS A 238 -14.27 3.02 -4.32
CA HIS A 238 -13.61 2.37 -5.46
C HIS A 238 -14.17 0.97 -5.68
N VAL A 239 -14.32 0.22 -4.58
CA VAL A 239 -14.78 -1.17 -4.64
C VAL A 239 -15.98 -1.34 -3.72
N HIS A 240 -17.09 -1.76 -4.32
CA HIS A 240 -18.31 -2.08 -3.57
C HIS A 240 -18.05 -3.18 -2.51
N PRO A 241 -18.61 -3.09 -1.29
CA PRO A 241 -18.46 -4.11 -0.25
C PRO A 241 -18.66 -5.56 -0.70
N GLY A 242 -19.60 -5.80 -1.60
CA GLY A 242 -19.86 -7.12 -2.18
C GLY A 242 -18.70 -7.67 -3.03
N ALA A 243 -18.01 -6.81 -3.77
CA ALA A 243 -16.85 -7.17 -4.58
C ALA A 243 -15.62 -7.42 -3.71
N ILE A 244 -15.40 -6.61 -2.66
CA ILE A 244 -14.34 -6.86 -1.66
C ILE A 244 -14.54 -8.24 -1.02
N ARG A 245 -15.78 -8.57 -0.60
CA ARG A 245 -16.09 -9.91 -0.05
C ARG A 245 -15.84 -11.05 -1.04
N ALA A 246 -16.04 -10.83 -2.34
CA ALA A 246 -15.69 -11.83 -3.35
C ALA A 246 -14.17 -12.02 -3.44
N ALA A 247 -13.41 -10.92 -3.52
CA ALA A 247 -11.95 -10.96 -3.53
C ALA A 247 -11.37 -11.65 -2.29
N LEU A 248 -11.88 -11.32 -1.09
CA LEU A 248 -11.47 -11.94 0.18
C LEU A 248 -11.66 -13.46 0.22
N ARG A 249 -12.66 -13.99 -0.50
CA ARG A 249 -12.89 -15.44 -0.59
C ARG A 249 -12.00 -16.13 -1.61
N CYS A 250 -11.47 -15.38 -2.56
CA CYS A 250 -10.76 -15.92 -3.73
C CYS A 250 -9.24 -15.76 -3.61
N ILE A 251 -8.78 -14.67 -3.00
CA ILE A 251 -7.37 -14.27 -2.97
C ILE A 251 -6.90 -14.33 -1.52
N PRO A 252 -6.09 -15.34 -1.14
CA PRO A 252 -5.69 -15.56 0.26
C PRO A 252 -5.04 -14.32 0.88
N ASN A 253 -4.07 -13.75 0.17
CA ASN A 253 -3.27 -12.62 0.65
C ASN A 253 -3.71 -11.30 0.00
N LEU A 254 -5.03 -11.10 -0.16
CA LEU A 254 -5.58 -9.79 -0.55
C LEU A 254 -5.20 -8.75 0.52
N TYR A 255 -4.50 -7.69 0.15
CA TYR A 255 -4.03 -6.67 1.09
C TYR A 255 -4.57 -5.28 0.74
N ALA A 256 -4.65 -4.41 1.74
CA ALA A 256 -5.10 -3.03 1.55
C ALA A 256 -3.96 -2.16 1.03
N VAL A 257 -4.31 -1.27 0.12
CA VAL A 257 -3.55 -0.07 -0.19
C VAL A 257 -4.47 1.13 -0.10
N THR A 258 -3.90 2.32 0.13
CA THR A 258 -4.71 3.53 0.08
C THR A 258 -4.92 4.02 -1.35
N ASP A 259 -3.92 3.88 -2.23
CA ASP A 259 -3.90 4.63 -3.50
C ASP A 259 -4.16 6.13 -3.23
N SER A 260 -3.60 6.64 -2.13
CA SER A 260 -3.94 7.97 -1.64
C SER A 260 -3.28 9.05 -2.47
N THR A 261 -4.01 10.14 -2.69
CA THR A 261 -3.51 11.35 -3.37
C THR A 261 -3.05 12.41 -2.36
N ALA A 262 -2.55 13.55 -2.85
CA ALA A 262 -2.27 14.73 -2.04
C ALA A 262 -3.46 15.17 -1.14
N ALA A 263 -4.70 14.81 -1.50
CA ALA A 263 -5.91 15.13 -0.74
C ALA A 263 -6.10 14.32 0.57
N ALA A 264 -5.32 13.26 0.79
CA ALA A 264 -5.38 12.49 2.03
C ALA A 264 -4.92 13.33 3.23
N GLY A 265 -5.70 13.29 4.32
CA GLY A 265 -5.45 14.13 5.50
C GLY A 265 -5.78 15.63 5.33
N MET A 266 -6.37 16.04 4.19
CA MET A 266 -6.66 17.44 3.88
C MET A 266 -8.18 17.73 3.86
N PRO A 267 -8.64 18.99 3.99
CA PRO A 267 -10.06 19.34 3.79
C PRO A 267 -10.51 19.17 2.33
N ASP A 268 -11.81 19.26 2.06
CA ASP A 268 -12.35 19.28 0.69
C ASP A 268 -11.76 20.48 -0.09
N GLY A 269 -11.41 20.27 -1.36
CA GLY A 269 -10.71 21.25 -2.18
C GLY A 269 -9.99 20.64 -3.38
N ASP A 270 -9.22 21.46 -4.09
CA ASP A 270 -8.46 21.06 -5.27
C ASP A 270 -7.01 20.72 -4.91
N TYR A 271 -6.51 19.62 -5.49
CA TYR A 271 -5.19 19.06 -5.23
C TYR A 271 -4.55 18.56 -6.53
N ARG A 272 -3.25 18.28 -6.46
CA ARG A 272 -2.52 17.64 -7.56
C ARG A 272 -2.58 16.12 -7.47
N LEU A 273 -2.60 15.49 -8.64
CA LEU A 273 -2.29 14.08 -8.86
C LEU A 273 -1.40 13.98 -10.10
N GLY A 274 -0.08 13.92 -9.89
CA GLY A 274 0.88 14.11 -10.98
C GLY A 274 0.68 15.45 -11.69
N GLU A 275 0.42 15.42 -13.00
CA GLU A 275 0.15 16.62 -13.82
C GLU A 275 -1.33 17.04 -13.82
N GLN A 276 -2.20 16.27 -13.17
CA GLN A 276 -3.64 16.50 -13.17
C GLN A 276 -4.08 17.28 -11.93
N THR A 277 -5.15 18.06 -12.09
CA THR A 277 -5.90 18.63 -10.96
C THR A 277 -7.06 17.70 -10.64
N VAL A 278 -7.17 17.34 -9.36
CA VAL A 278 -8.27 16.53 -8.82
C VAL A 278 -8.98 17.29 -7.72
N THR A 279 -10.29 17.07 -7.59
CA THR A 279 -11.10 17.69 -6.54
C THR A 279 -11.51 16.64 -5.51
N LYS A 280 -11.20 16.92 -4.25
CA LYS A 280 -11.73 16.16 -3.11
C LYS A 280 -13.13 16.65 -2.79
N CYS A 281 -14.10 15.76 -2.90
CA CYS A 281 -15.48 16.02 -2.50
C CYS A 281 -16.22 14.69 -2.28
N LEU A 282 -17.31 14.73 -1.52
CA LEU A 282 -18.21 13.56 -1.33
C LEU A 282 -17.46 12.31 -0.83
N GLY A 283 -16.41 12.49 -0.03
CA GLY A 283 -15.61 11.40 0.54
C GLY A 283 -14.60 10.74 -0.40
N GLY A 284 -14.42 11.23 -1.64
CA GLY A 284 -13.45 10.71 -2.60
C GLY A 284 -12.76 11.80 -3.41
N VAL A 285 -11.95 11.39 -4.39
CA VAL A 285 -11.17 12.27 -5.27
C VAL A 285 -11.58 12.02 -6.71
N ARG A 286 -11.85 13.08 -7.46
CA ARG A 286 -12.35 12.98 -8.83
C ARG A 286 -11.66 13.94 -9.77
N LEU A 287 -11.52 13.52 -11.02
CA LEU A 287 -11.24 14.41 -12.15
C LEU A 287 -12.46 15.26 -12.51
N ALA A 288 -12.25 16.28 -13.33
CA ALA A 288 -13.30 17.17 -13.81
C ALA A 288 -14.42 16.44 -14.57
N ASP A 289 -14.15 15.26 -15.14
CA ASP A 289 -15.12 14.41 -15.84
C ASP A 289 -15.87 13.45 -14.89
N GLY A 290 -15.57 13.46 -13.60
CA GLY A 290 -16.19 12.63 -12.57
C GLY A 290 -15.49 11.28 -12.31
N THR A 291 -14.47 10.92 -13.11
CA THR A 291 -13.65 9.73 -12.91
C THR A 291 -13.00 9.75 -11.53
N LEU A 292 -13.08 8.63 -10.78
CA LEU A 292 -12.34 8.47 -9.53
C LEU A 292 -10.83 8.46 -9.81
N ALA A 293 -10.07 9.22 -9.03
CA ALA A 293 -8.65 9.46 -9.29
C ALA A 293 -7.85 9.38 -8.00
N GLY A 294 -7.35 8.17 -7.72
CA GLY A 294 -6.84 7.80 -6.40
C GLY A 294 -7.90 8.01 -5.31
N SER A 295 -7.46 7.98 -4.05
CA SER A 295 -8.35 8.09 -2.89
C SER A 295 -7.90 9.17 -1.90
N THR A 296 -8.73 9.38 -0.87
CA THR A 296 -8.34 10.04 0.38
C THR A 296 -8.30 9.07 1.55
N LEU A 297 -8.23 7.76 1.28
CA LEU A 297 -8.21 6.72 2.29
C LEU A 297 -6.95 6.82 3.13
N THR A 298 -7.10 6.51 4.41
CA THR A 298 -6.00 6.35 5.35
C THR A 298 -6.01 4.93 5.90
N MET A 299 -4.86 4.39 6.30
CA MET A 299 -4.76 2.98 6.69
C MET A 299 -5.57 2.65 7.96
N ASP A 300 -5.67 3.56 8.92
CA ASP A 300 -6.57 3.39 10.07
C ASP A 300 -8.05 3.30 9.65
N GLN A 301 -8.46 4.06 8.63
CA GLN A 301 -9.80 3.96 8.07
C GLN A 301 -9.98 2.68 7.25
N ALA A 302 -8.96 2.24 6.52
CA ALA A 302 -8.96 0.95 5.81
C ALA A 302 -9.18 -0.22 6.79
N LEU A 303 -8.53 -0.18 7.96
CA LEU A 303 -8.73 -1.16 9.03
C LEU A 303 -10.19 -1.19 9.48
N ARG A 304 -10.76 -0.03 9.81
CA ARG A 304 -12.16 0.10 10.23
C ARG A 304 -13.14 -0.34 9.15
N ASN A 305 -12.83 -0.08 7.89
CA ASN A 305 -13.65 -0.53 6.77
C ASN A 305 -13.62 -2.06 6.68
N PHE A 306 -12.46 -2.71 6.78
CA PHE A 306 -12.38 -4.17 6.79
C PHE A 306 -13.11 -4.80 7.97
N THR A 307 -12.95 -4.28 9.19
CA THR A 307 -13.69 -4.81 10.35
C THR A 307 -15.20 -4.60 10.19
N SER A 308 -15.66 -3.48 9.62
CA SER A 308 -17.07 -3.26 9.29
C SER A 308 -17.64 -4.26 8.27
N LEU A 309 -16.78 -4.89 7.46
CA LEU A 309 -17.16 -5.94 6.52
C LEU A 309 -17.24 -7.33 7.15
N GLY A 310 -16.86 -7.46 8.43
CA GLY A 310 -16.94 -8.68 9.23
C GLY A 310 -15.60 -9.41 9.42
N LEU A 311 -14.47 -8.79 9.07
CA LEU A 311 -13.15 -9.36 9.36
C LEU A 311 -12.85 -9.24 10.85
N THR A 312 -12.14 -10.23 11.41
CA THR A 312 -11.55 -10.08 12.74
C THR A 312 -10.49 -8.99 12.69
N LEU A 313 -10.21 -8.35 13.83
CA LEU A 313 -9.15 -7.35 13.91
C LEU A 313 -7.78 -7.94 13.50
N ALA A 314 -7.53 -9.21 13.81
CA ALA A 314 -6.30 -9.90 13.42
C ALA A 314 -6.17 -10.05 11.89
N ASP A 315 -7.21 -10.54 11.21
CA ASP A 315 -7.20 -10.67 9.74
C ASP A 315 -7.11 -9.29 9.06
N ALA A 316 -7.87 -8.30 9.54
CA ALA A 316 -7.76 -6.94 9.03
C ALA A 316 -6.34 -6.38 9.23
N SER A 317 -5.73 -6.57 10.40
CA SER A 317 -4.35 -6.16 10.68
C SER A 317 -3.35 -6.83 9.74
N ASP A 318 -3.45 -8.14 9.50
CA ASP A 318 -2.56 -8.87 8.60
C ASP A 318 -2.61 -8.32 7.17
N ARG A 319 -3.80 -7.94 6.69
CA ARG A 319 -4.00 -7.33 5.37
C ARG A 319 -3.45 -5.91 5.24
N LEU A 320 -3.13 -5.26 6.35
CA LEU A 320 -2.55 -3.92 6.40
C LEU A 320 -1.06 -3.94 6.80
N SER A 321 -0.50 -5.11 7.12
CA SER A 321 0.86 -5.22 7.69
C SER A 321 1.59 -6.47 7.20
N ARG A 322 1.28 -7.65 7.73
CA ARG A 322 1.99 -8.90 7.40
C ARG A 322 1.96 -9.23 5.91
N PHE A 323 0.79 -9.19 5.27
CA PHE A 323 0.67 -9.53 3.84
C PHE A 323 1.44 -8.59 2.90
N PRO A 324 1.37 -7.25 3.04
CA PRO A 324 2.22 -6.37 2.24
C PRO A 324 3.72 -6.53 2.57
N ALA A 325 4.09 -6.83 3.82
CA ALA A 325 5.49 -7.15 4.18
C ALA A 325 6.00 -8.42 3.48
N ASP A 326 5.23 -9.51 3.59
CA ASP A 326 5.53 -10.80 2.95
C ASP A 326 5.55 -10.67 1.42
N PHE A 327 4.68 -9.84 0.85
CA PHE A 327 4.65 -9.57 -0.59
C PHE A 327 5.97 -8.94 -1.07
N LEU A 328 6.60 -8.08 -0.26
CA LEU A 328 7.92 -7.52 -0.54
C LEU A 328 9.09 -8.43 -0.13
N GLY A 329 8.82 -9.55 0.54
CA GLY A 329 9.83 -10.45 1.08
C GLY A 329 10.61 -9.84 2.25
N ILE A 330 9.96 -9.04 3.10
CA ILE A 330 10.57 -8.41 4.28
C ILE A 330 9.99 -9.02 5.56
N ASP A 331 10.80 -9.80 6.27
CA ASP A 331 10.34 -10.66 7.36
C ASP A 331 10.39 -10.01 8.75
N ASP A 332 11.13 -8.90 8.90
CA ASP A 332 11.29 -8.21 10.19
C ASP A 332 10.33 -7.03 10.38
N ILE A 333 9.34 -6.88 9.50
CA ILE A 333 8.28 -5.86 9.56
C ILE A 333 6.89 -6.50 9.43
N GLY A 334 5.84 -5.73 9.76
CA GLY A 334 4.45 -6.14 9.61
C GLY A 334 3.99 -7.22 10.59
N ARG A 335 4.73 -7.44 11.69
CA ARG A 335 4.44 -8.45 12.71
C ARG A 335 5.03 -8.05 14.06
N LEU A 336 4.39 -8.45 15.15
CA LEU A 336 4.92 -8.27 16.51
C LEU A 336 5.48 -9.60 17.02
N GLN A 337 6.80 -9.76 16.91
CA GLN A 337 7.53 -10.93 17.37
C GLN A 337 8.96 -10.54 17.75
N GLU A 338 9.63 -11.34 18.58
CA GLU A 338 11.03 -11.11 18.93
C GLU A 338 11.93 -11.02 17.69
N GLY A 339 12.83 -10.04 17.68
CA GLY A 339 13.73 -9.74 16.56
C GLY A 339 13.16 -8.81 15.49
N ALA A 340 11.83 -8.70 15.36
CA ALA A 340 11.21 -7.77 14.40
C ALA A 340 11.38 -6.31 14.83
N LEU A 341 11.26 -5.37 13.87
CA LEU A 341 11.25 -3.94 14.14
C LEU A 341 10.01 -3.55 14.95
N ALA A 342 10.20 -2.68 15.94
CA ALA A 342 9.17 -2.24 16.88
C ALA A 342 8.26 -1.17 16.26
N ASP A 343 7.59 -1.53 15.17
CA ASP A 343 6.61 -0.70 14.48
C ASP A 343 5.22 -1.08 14.95
N LEU A 344 4.58 -0.16 15.68
CA LEU A 344 3.36 -0.43 16.44
C LEU A 344 2.30 0.60 16.11
N VAL A 345 1.06 0.15 16.00
CA VAL A 345 -0.13 0.99 16.10
C VAL A 345 -0.89 0.60 17.36
N ILE A 346 -1.21 1.60 18.18
CA ILE A 346 -2.00 1.43 19.41
C ILE A 346 -3.38 2.00 19.15
N LEU A 347 -4.40 1.18 19.39
CA LEU A 347 -5.80 1.51 19.20
C LEU A 347 -6.59 1.38 20.49
N ASP A 348 -7.63 2.18 20.64
CA ASP A 348 -8.61 2.00 21.71
C ASP A 348 -9.62 0.86 21.41
N PRO A 349 -10.52 0.53 22.36
CA PRO A 349 -11.59 -0.45 22.14
C PRO A 349 -12.56 -0.11 20.99
N GLN A 350 -12.55 1.11 20.47
CA GLN A 350 -13.36 1.58 19.33
C GLN A 350 -12.53 1.69 18.03
N LEU A 351 -11.32 1.13 18.02
CA LEU A 351 -10.39 1.15 16.87
C LEU A 351 -9.98 2.58 16.43
N GLN A 352 -10.00 3.53 17.37
CA GLN A 352 -9.42 4.85 17.17
C GLN A 352 -7.94 4.82 17.50
N LEU A 353 -7.16 5.49 16.66
CA LEU A 353 -5.70 5.55 16.80
C LEU A 353 -5.31 6.37 18.03
N GLN A 354 -4.56 5.74 18.93
CA GLN A 354 -4.06 6.36 20.16
C GLN A 354 -2.58 6.73 20.07
N ALA A 355 -1.74 5.87 19.48
CA ALA A 355 -0.32 6.13 19.31
C ALA A 355 0.28 5.33 18.15
N VAL A 356 1.38 5.84 17.57
CA VAL A 356 2.17 5.16 16.54
C VAL A 356 3.64 5.16 16.92
N TYR A 357 4.29 4.01 16.76
CA TYR A 357 5.71 3.82 16.96
C TYR A 357 6.35 3.35 15.66
N VAL A 358 7.51 3.93 15.33
CA VAL A 358 8.37 3.50 14.21
C VAL A 358 9.72 3.17 14.80
N GLU A 359 10.17 1.92 14.65
CA GLU A 359 11.40 1.40 15.26
C GLU A 359 11.49 1.76 16.76
N GLY A 360 10.39 1.58 17.48
CA GLY A 360 10.30 1.82 18.92
C GLY A 360 10.28 3.29 19.33
N ARG A 361 10.37 4.24 18.39
CA ARG A 361 10.25 5.67 18.63
C ARG A 361 8.78 6.08 18.56
N HIS A 362 8.29 6.75 19.59
CA HIS A 362 6.95 7.33 19.58
C HIS A 362 6.89 8.51 18.60
N ILE A 363 6.00 8.45 17.60
CA ILE A 363 5.89 9.45 16.54
C ILE A 363 4.70 10.40 16.78
N CYS A 364 3.53 9.86 17.06
CA CYS A 364 2.33 10.66 17.27
C CYS A 364 1.31 9.96 18.17
N GLY A 365 0.41 10.76 18.75
CA GLY A 365 -0.65 10.30 19.63
C GLY A 365 -0.35 10.48 21.11
N ASN A 366 -1.26 10.04 21.97
CA ASN A 366 -1.09 10.06 23.41
C ASN A 366 -0.61 8.67 23.84
N ALA A 367 0.69 8.51 24.09
CA ALA A 367 1.18 7.34 24.78
C ALA A 367 0.57 7.29 26.19
N GLN A 368 -0.27 6.29 26.48
CA GLN A 368 -0.61 6.01 27.88
C GLN A 368 0.66 5.45 28.54
N GLY A 369 1.24 6.20 29.50
CA GLY A 369 2.34 5.71 30.33
C GLY A 369 3.56 6.62 30.49
N ALA A 370 3.38 7.92 30.70
CA ALA A 370 4.35 8.75 31.42
C ALA A 370 3.63 9.50 32.55
N SER A 371 3.22 8.74 33.57
CA SER A 371 2.82 9.30 34.88
C SER A 371 3.88 8.93 35.91
#